data_AF-A0A7M7KUM5-F1
#
_entry.id   AF-A0A7M7KUM5-F1
#
_cell.length_a   1.000
_cell.length_b   1.000
_cell.length_c   1.000
_cell.angle_alpha   90.00
_cell.angle_beta   90.00
_cell.angle_gamma   90.00
#
_symmetry.space_group_name_H-M   'P 1'
#
loop_
_entity.id
_entity.type
_entity.pdbx_description
1 polymer ?
#
loop_
_entity_poly.entity_id
_entity_poly.type
_entity_poly.pdbx_seq_one_letter_code
_entity_poly.pdbx_strand_id
1 'polypeptide(L)'
;MAASSQPRPPPSSLDDEAFAKRLRSSYGAAALGAARRYHDFGIQLAEYLDKVAFLSRCINVRLIPKNYKLQNDQVQNTAKVTTVLMKYSKKLMKVDLDHNRLRKEQVEKNLERLMYKMKKIIKCRDDLKLIHSICHRDHETELKKLQKISRAEFRELLAQYRKPVKYTDLAFSDEERPRDPDSSTTDSD
;
A
#
# COMPACT_ATOMS: atom_id res chain seq x y z
N MET A 1 29.61 -46.27 3.85
CA MET A 1 28.39 -45.77 3.17
C MET A 1 28.26 -44.29 3.48
N ALA A 2 28.57 -43.41 2.52
CA ALA A 2 28.39 -41.97 2.69
C ALA A 2 26.93 -41.64 2.39
N ALA A 3 26.18 -41.19 3.40
CA ALA A 3 24.83 -40.68 3.20
C ALA A 3 24.92 -39.39 2.37
N SER A 4 24.47 -39.47 1.13
CA SER A 4 24.26 -38.32 0.25
C SER A 4 23.15 -37.45 0.88
N SER A 5 23.55 -36.45 1.66
CA SER A 5 22.64 -35.39 2.10
C SER A 5 22.25 -34.57 0.88
N GLN A 6 21.11 -34.88 0.25
CA GLN A 6 20.49 -33.96 -0.71
C GLN A 6 20.34 -32.59 -0.02
N PRO A 7 20.80 -31.49 -0.64
CA PRO A 7 20.62 -30.17 -0.08
C PRO A 7 19.11 -29.89 0.03
N ARG A 8 18.62 -29.70 1.27
CA ARG A 8 17.22 -29.34 1.48
C ARG A 8 16.90 -28.07 0.69
N PRO A 9 15.70 -27.98 0.08
CA PRO A 9 15.28 -26.75 -0.58
C PRO A 9 15.32 -25.59 0.41
N PRO A 10 15.68 -24.38 -0.04
CA PRO A 10 15.68 -23.21 0.83
C PRO A 10 14.26 -22.97 1.35
N PRO A 11 14.11 -22.55 2.62
CA PRO A 11 12.80 -22.35 3.21
C PRO A 11 12.05 -21.25 2.46
N SER A 12 10.78 -21.51 2.21
CA SER A 12 9.91 -20.58 1.49
C SER A 12 9.13 -19.67 2.44
N SER A 13 9.10 -19.91 3.75
CA SER A 13 8.36 -19.08 4.71
C SER A 13 9.14 -18.93 6.01
N LEU A 14 8.88 -17.85 6.74
CA LEU A 14 9.37 -17.71 8.12
C LEU A 14 8.71 -18.71 9.08
N ASP A 15 7.55 -19.27 8.70
CA ASP A 15 6.82 -20.28 9.46
C ASP A 15 7.18 -21.71 9.07
N ASP A 16 8.15 -21.89 8.16
CA ASP A 16 8.77 -23.20 7.94
C ASP A 16 9.34 -23.71 9.27
N GLU A 17 8.83 -24.84 9.76
CA GLU A 17 9.11 -25.32 11.11
C GLU A 17 10.61 -25.58 11.33
N ALA A 18 11.29 -26.11 10.31
CA ALA A 18 12.72 -26.38 10.37
C ALA A 18 13.53 -25.07 10.43
N PHE A 19 13.16 -24.08 9.64
CA PHE A 19 13.80 -22.77 9.64
C PHE A 19 13.52 -21.97 10.91
N ALA A 20 12.28 -21.94 11.38
CA ALA A 20 11.89 -21.29 12.62
C ALA A 20 12.60 -21.92 13.82
N LYS A 21 12.69 -23.26 13.86
CA LYS A 21 13.46 -23.99 14.88
C LYS A 21 14.94 -23.66 14.79
N ARG A 22 15.54 -23.62 13.59
CA ARG A 22 16.94 -23.22 13.39
C ARG A 22 17.22 -21.81 13.91
N LEU A 23 16.39 -20.83 13.55
CA LEU A 23 16.54 -19.45 14.00
C LEU A 23 16.41 -19.33 15.52
N ARG A 24 15.43 -20.03 16.12
CA ARG A 24 15.21 -20.03 17.56
C ARG A 24 16.37 -20.68 18.31
N SER A 25 16.90 -21.80 17.82
CA SER A 25 18.04 -22.48 18.44
C SER A 25 19.34 -21.70 18.29
N SER A 26 19.56 -21.03 17.16
CA SER A 26 20.84 -20.37 16.86
C SER A 26 20.93 -18.96 17.44
N TYR A 27 19.81 -18.22 17.49
CA TYR A 27 19.80 -16.79 17.86
C TYR A 27 18.75 -16.45 18.93
N GLY A 28 18.02 -17.44 19.44
CA GLY A 28 17.00 -17.26 20.46
C GLY A 28 15.64 -16.80 19.92
N ALA A 29 14.63 -16.76 20.81
CA ALA A 29 13.27 -16.37 20.48
C ALA A 29 13.15 -14.91 20.00
N ALA A 30 14.04 -14.03 20.48
CA ALA A 30 14.06 -12.62 20.09
C ALA A 30 14.34 -12.43 18.58
N ALA A 31 15.20 -13.28 17.99
CA ALA A 31 15.52 -13.22 16.57
C ALA A 31 14.31 -13.59 15.70
N LEU A 32 13.65 -14.70 16.03
CA LEU A 32 12.43 -15.14 15.33
C LEU A 32 11.31 -14.10 15.46
N GLY A 33 11.12 -13.54 16.67
CA GLY A 33 10.15 -12.48 16.88
C GLY A 33 10.48 -11.17 16.13
N ALA A 34 11.76 -10.85 15.96
CA ALA A 34 12.18 -9.72 15.11
C ALA A 34 11.92 -9.99 13.63
N ALA A 35 12.22 -11.20 13.14
CA ALA A 35 11.96 -11.60 11.76
C ALA A 35 10.46 -11.56 11.41
N ARG A 36 9.60 -12.09 12.29
CA ARG A 36 8.14 -12.04 12.11
C ARG A 36 7.60 -10.62 12.07
N ARG A 37 8.00 -9.76 13.02
CA ARG A 37 7.61 -8.34 12.99
C ARG A 37 8.11 -7.61 11.74
N TYR A 38 9.27 -8.00 11.22
CA TYR A 38 9.81 -7.42 9.99
C TYR A 38 8.96 -7.82 8.78
N HIS A 39 8.51 -9.07 8.74
CA HIS A 39 7.53 -9.54 7.77
C HIS A 39 6.20 -8.80 7.89
N ASP A 40 5.62 -8.72 9.09
CA ASP A 40 4.35 -8.02 9.34
C ASP A 40 4.39 -6.56 8.88
N PHE A 41 5.47 -5.84 9.22
CA PHE A 41 5.65 -4.46 8.75
C PHE A 41 5.85 -4.37 7.23
N GLY A 42 6.47 -5.38 6.61
CA GLY A 42 6.57 -5.48 5.16
C GLY A 42 5.20 -5.59 4.51
N ILE A 43 4.30 -6.40 5.06
CA ILE A 43 2.92 -6.52 4.58
C ILE A 43 2.15 -5.22 4.78
N GLN A 44 2.22 -4.60 5.96
CA GLN A 44 1.58 -3.30 6.23
C GLN A 44 2.09 -2.20 5.27
N LEU A 45 3.38 -2.21 4.92
CA LEU A 45 3.92 -1.27 3.95
C LEU A 45 3.28 -1.44 2.57
N ALA A 46 3.02 -2.68 2.13
CA ALA A 46 2.34 -2.94 0.86
C ALA A 46 0.92 -2.34 0.85
N GLU A 47 0.18 -2.49 1.95
CA GLU A 47 -1.15 -1.90 2.13
C GLU A 47 -1.13 -0.38 2.02
N TYR A 48 -0.22 0.29 2.75
CA TYR A 48 -0.10 1.74 2.70
C TYR A 48 0.35 2.24 1.33
N LEU A 49 1.28 1.55 0.66
CA LEU A 49 1.72 1.89 -0.69
C LEU A 49 0.57 1.84 -1.70
N ASP A 50 -0.20 0.74 -1.71
CA ASP A 50 -1.35 0.62 -2.62
C ASP A 50 -2.42 1.66 -2.30
N LYS A 51 -2.75 1.87 -1.02
CA LYS A 51 -3.76 2.84 -0.59
C LYS A 51 -3.40 4.27 -1.02
N VAL A 52 -2.15 4.69 -0.78
CA VAL A 52 -1.64 6.01 -1.22
C VAL A 52 -1.73 6.14 -2.73
N ALA A 53 -1.30 5.12 -3.48
CA ALA A 53 -1.34 5.13 -4.95
C ALA A 53 -2.77 5.16 -5.50
N PHE A 54 -3.70 4.41 -4.90
CA PHE A 54 -5.11 4.41 -5.28
C PHE A 54 -5.78 5.77 -5.04
N LEU A 55 -5.69 6.30 -3.81
CA LEU A 55 -6.32 7.58 -3.46
C LEU A 55 -5.72 8.74 -4.25
N SER A 56 -4.41 8.75 -4.47
CA SER A 56 -3.76 9.78 -5.30
C SER A 56 -4.28 9.74 -6.74
N ARG A 57 -4.42 8.55 -7.34
CA ARG A 57 -5.02 8.39 -8.68
C ARG A 57 -6.44 8.94 -8.71
N CYS A 58 -7.28 8.57 -7.75
CA CYS A 58 -8.65 9.07 -7.66
C CYS A 58 -8.73 10.59 -7.57
N ILE A 59 -7.91 11.23 -6.73
CA ILE A 59 -7.85 12.70 -6.61
C ILE A 59 -7.46 13.35 -7.94
N ASN A 60 -6.41 12.84 -8.60
CA ASN A 60 -5.90 13.42 -9.83
C ASN A 60 -6.94 13.43 -10.96
N VAL A 61 -7.74 12.37 -11.06
CA VAL A 61 -8.83 12.28 -12.06
C VAL A 61 -10.20 12.67 -11.50
N ARG A 62 -10.24 13.34 -10.34
CA ARG A 62 -11.47 13.88 -9.73
C ARG A 62 -12.56 12.83 -9.47
N LEU A 63 -12.15 11.62 -9.13
CA LEU A 63 -13.02 10.52 -8.75
C LEU A 63 -13.12 10.39 -7.23
N ILE A 64 -14.30 10.02 -6.76
CA ILE A 64 -14.55 9.72 -5.35
C ILE A 64 -14.96 8.24 -5.26
N PRO A 65 -14.13 7.37 -4.65
CA PRO A 65 -14.49 5.97 -4.47
C PRO A 65 -15.72 5.80 -3.59
N LYS A 66 -16.46 4.70 -3.78
CA LYS A 66 -17.78 4.48 -3.15
C LYS A 66 -17.74 4.57 -1.62
N ASN A 67 -16.70 4.03 -0.99
CA ASN A 67 -16.48 4.06 0.45
C ASN A 67 -16.21 5.46 1.04
N TYR A 68 -15.86 6.46 0.22
CA TYR A 68 -15.70 7.85 0.66
C TYR A 68 -16.92 8.72 0.31
N LYS A 69 -17.88 8.19 -0.46
CA LYS A 69 -19.10 8.94 -0.80
C LYS A 69 -20.00 9.05 0.41
N LEU A 70 -20.12 10.26 0.93
CA LEU A 70 -21.11 10.58 1.95
C LEU A 70 -22.50 10.60 1.31
N GLN A 71 -23.41 9.85 1.92
CA GLN A 71 -24.82 9.77 1.54
C GLN A 71 -25.67 9.97 2.79
N ASN A 72 -26.83 10.60 2.63
CA ASN A 72 -27.80 10.74 3.71
C ASN A 72 -29.20 10.51 3.13
N ASP A 73 -29.78 9.36 3.47
CA ASP A 73 -31.08 8.94 2.96
C ASP A 73 -32.26 9.74 3.54
N GLN A 74 -32.03 10.47 4.64
CA GLN A 74 -33.05 11.27 5.32
C GLN A 74 -33.15 12.70 4.79
N VAL A 75 -32.23 13.14 3.93
CA VAL A 75 -32.22 14.49 3.37
C VAL A 75 -32.62 14.43 1.90
N GLN A 76 -33.53 15.31 1.49
CA GLN A 76 -33.89 15.44 0.08
C GLN A 76 -32.65 15.75 -0.75
N ASN A 77 -32.35 14.88 -1.72
CA ASN A 77 -31.21 15.01 -2.62
C ASN A 77 -31.40 16.18 -3.60
N THR A 78 -31.20 17.40 -3.12
CA THR A 78 -31.09 18.58 -3.96
C THR A 78 -29.68 18.69 -4.53
N ALA A 79 -29.53 19.39 -5.66
CA ALA A 79 -28.22 19.67 -6.26
C ALA A 79 -27.22 20.26 -5.25
N LYS A 80 -27.68 21.19 -4.40
CA LYS A 80 -26.87 21.87 -3.38
C LYS A 80 -26.40 20.89 -2.30
N VAL A 81 -27.27 20.03 -1.79
CA VAL A 81 -26.92 19.00 -0.80
C VAL A 81 -25.90 18.02 -1.40
N THR A 82 -26.14 17.53 -2.62
CA THR A 82 -25.22 16.63 -3.31
C THR A 82 -23.84 17.25 -3.50
N THR A 83 -23.74 18.51 -3.92
CA THR A 83 -22.45 19.21 -4.05
C THR A 83 -21.73 19.32 -2.72
N VAL A 84 -22.43 19.67 -1.63
CA VAL A 84 -21.84 19.75 -0.29
C VAL A 84 -21.32 18.38 0.16
N LEU A 85 -22.12 17.32 0.01
CA LEU A 85 -21.71 15.96 0.34
C LEU A 85 -20.47 15.52 -0.45
N MET A 86 -20.39 15.85 -1.74
CA MET A 86 -19.21 15.54 -2.57
C MET A 86 -17.97 16.34 -2.14
N LYS A 87 -18.11 17.62 -1.76
CA LYS A 87 -16.99 18.41 -1.20
C LYS A 87 -16.44 17.78 0.09
N TYR A 88 -17.31 17.34 1.01
CA TYR A 88 -16.89 16.66 2.23
C TYR A 88 -16.33 15.26 1.97
N SER A 89 -16.89 14.52 1.01
CA SER A 89 -16.37 13.21 0.57
C SER A 89 -14.93 13.33 0.05
N LYS A 90 -14.66 14.36 -0.76
CA LYS A 90 -13.31 14.71 -1.21
C LYS A 90 -12.39 15.07 -0.03
N LYS A 91 -12.88 15.86 0.93
CA LYS A 91 -12.10 16.23 2.12
C LYS A 91 -11.72 15.01 2.95
N LEU A 92 -12.66 14.09 3.18
CA LEU A 92 -12.41 12.82 3.86
C LEU A 92 -11.33 12.00 3.13
N MET A 93 -11.44 11.90 1.81
CA MET A 93 -10.46 11.20 0.99
C MET A 93 -9.05 11.82 1.07
N LYS A 94 -8.93 13.16 1.07
CA LYS A 94 -7.65 13.86 1.24
C LYS A 94 -7.02 13.59 2.60
N VAL A 95 -7.81 13.68 3.68
CA VAL A 95 -7.34 13.41 5.04
C VAL A 95 -6.84 11.97 5.17
N ASP A 96 -7.56 11.00 4.60
CA ASP A 96 -7.14 9.61 4.63
C ASP A 96 -5.86 9.39 3.79
N LEU A 97 -5.73 10.03 2.63
CA LEU A 97 -4.48 9.99 1.85
C LEU A 97 -3.28 10.49 2.68
N ASP A 98 -3.42 11.63 3.34
CA ASP A 98 -2.33 12.20 4.15
C ASP A 98 -2.01 11.32 5.36
N HIS A 99 -3.01 10.73 6.00
CA HIS A 99 -2.81 9.73 7.06
C HIS A 99 -2.01 8.53 6.56
N ASN A 100 -2.38 7.97 5.40
CA ASN A 100 -1.70 6.80 4.84
C ASN A 100 -0.26 7.13 4.41
N ARG A 101 0.03 8.35 3.93
CA ARG A 101 1.40 8.82 3.66
C ARG A 101 2.25 8.85 4.92
N LEU A 102 1.73 9.42 6.00
CA LEU A 102 2.44 9.46 7.29
C LEU A 102 2.68 8.05 7.85
N ARG A 103 1.69 7.16 7.76
CA ARG A 103 1.83 5.77 8.19
C ARG A 103 2.84 4.99 7.37
N LYS A 104 2.84 5.17 6.04
CA LYS A 104 3.84 4.60 5.14
C LYS A 104 5.25 4.95 5.62
N GLU A 105 5.55 6.24 5.80
CA GLU A 105 6.88 6.69 6.26
C GLU A 105 7.24 6.14 7.64
N GLN A 106 6.26 6.05 8.55
CA GLN A 106 6.47 5.47 9.87
C GLN A 106 6.86 3.98 9.79
N VAL A 107 6.17 3.21 8.93
CA VAL A 107 6.46 1.79 8.73
C VAL A 107 7.82 1.59 8.06
N GLU A 108 8.19 2.41 7.06
CA GLU A 108 9.52 2.37 6.44
C GLU A 108 10.63 2.58 7.48
N LYS A 109 10.51 3.61 8.33
CA LYS A 109 11.45 3.86 9.44
C LYS A 109 11.50 2.70 10.44
N ASN A 110 10.36 2.07 10.72
CA ASN A 110 10.31 0.91 11.61
C ASN A 110 11.00 -0.31 11.01
N LEU A 111 10.83 -0.56 9.70
CA LEU A 111 11.51 -1.62 8.96
C LEU A 111 13.03 -1.44 9.00
N GLU A 112 13.52 -0.22 8.73
CA GLU A 112 14.95 0.10 8.80
C GLU A 112 15.53 -0.16 10.21
N ARG A 113 14.85 0.35 11.25
CA ARG A 113 15.25 0.14 12.64
C ARG A 113 15.25 -1.34 13.02
N LEU A 114 14.27 -2.10 12.53
CA LEU A 114 14.15 -3.52 12.83
C LEU A 114 15.20 -4.34 12.09
N MET A 115 15.50 -4.00 10.83
CA MET A 115 16.61 -4.58 10.07
C MET A 115 17.95 -4.32 10.78
N TYR A 116 18.16 -3.11 11.29
CA TYR A 116 19.36 -2.79 12.08
C TYR A 116 19.43 -3.62 13.38
N LYS A 117 18.31 -3.81 14.09
CA LYS A 117 18.26 -4.71 15.26
C LYS A 117 18.53 -6.16 14.87
N MET A 118 17.97 -6.64 13.77
CA MET A 118 18.19 -8.00 13.28
C MET A 118 19.65 -8.25 12.91
N LYS A 119 20.33 -7.28 12.29
CA LYS A 119 21.79 -7.36 12.03
C LYS A 119 22.64 -7.55 13.30
N LYS A 120 22.18 -7.05 14.45
CA LYS A 120 22.88 -7.24 15.74
C LYS A 120 22.62 -8.60 16.38
N ILE A 121 21.42 -9.14 16.18
CA ILE A 121 20.98 -10.40 16.80
C ILE A 121 21.40 -11.60 15.94
N ILE A 122 21.18 -11.51 14.62
CA ILE A 122 21.41 -12.57 13.65
C ILE A 122 22.80 -12.37 13.05
N LYS A 123 23.79 -13.08 13.61
CA LYS A 123 25.19 -12.95 13.22
C LYS A 123 25.49 -13.60 11.86
N CYS A 124 24.74 -14.63 11.47
CA CYS A 124 24.91 -15.26 10.16
C CYS A 124 24.31 -14.38 9.05
N ARG A 125 25.17 -13.96 8.12
CA ARG A 125 24.76 -13.14 6.98
C ARG A 125 23.76 -13.84 6.07
N ASP A 126 23.87 -15.16 5.91
CA ASP A 126 23.02 -15.91 4.99
C ASP A 126 21.61 -16.10 5.54
N ASP A 127 21.46 -16.35 6.85
CA ASP A 127 20.15 -16.36 7.50
C ASP A 127 19.47 -14.99 7.40
N LEU A 128 20.22 -13.90 7.59
CA LEU A 128 19.67 -12.55 7.46
C LEU A 128 19.22 -12.24 6.02
N LYS A 129 20.03 -12.60 5.02
CA LYS A 129 19.66 -12.47 3.59
C LYS A 129 18.42 -13.28 3.26
N LEU A 130 18.33 -14.50 3.79
CA LEU A 130 17.21 -15.40 3.55
C LEU A 130 15.91 -14.84 4.15
N ILE A 131 15.94 -14.35 5.40
CA ILE A 131 14.79 -13.67 6.00
C ILE A 131 14.36 -12.47 5.17
N HIS A 132 15.32 -11.62 4.79
CA HIS A 132 15.02 -10.45 3.97
C HIS A 132 14.41 -10.82 2.62
N SER A 133 14.94 -11.85 1.95
CA SER A 133 14.43 -12.37 0.68
C SER A 133 13.00 -12.89 0.79
N ILE A 134 12.70 -13.70 1.82
CA ILE A 134 11.34 -14.20 2.08
C ILE A 134 10.38 -13.03 2.29
N CYS A 135 10.73 -12.08 3.17
CA CYS A 135 9.87 -10.93 3.46
C CYS A 135 9.66 -10.02 2.25
N HIS A 136 10.72 -9.77 1.47
CA HIS A 136 10.62 -8.95 0.27
C HIS A 136 9.75 -9.60 -0.81
N ARG A 137 9.88 -10.91 -1.03
CA ARG A 137 9.05 -11.65 -1.96
C ARG A 137 7.57 -11.65 -1.54
N ASP A 138 7.29 -11.80 -0.26
CA ASP A 138 5.92 -11.80 0.25
C ASP A 138 5.30 -10.40 0.19
N HIS A 139 6.08 -9.36 0.50
CA HIS A 139 5.70 -7.96 0.28
C HIS A 139 5.31 -7.69 -1.19
N GLU A 140 6.16 -8.10 -2.15
CA GLU A 140 5.91 -7.92 -3.57
C GLU A 140 4.66 -8.68 -4.04
N THR A 141 4.47 -9.89 -3.52
CA THR A 141 3.28 -10.71 -3.79
C THR A 141 2.01 -10.01 -3.32
N GLU A 142 1.99 -9.55 -2.08
CA GLU A 142 0.83 -8.88 -1.50
C GLU A 142 0.56 -7.54 -2.19
N LEU A 143 1.61 -6.74 -2.46
CA LEU A 143 1.48 -5.48 -3.18
C LEU A 143 0.86 -5.68 -4.56
N LYS A 144 1.30 -6.69 -5.33
CA LYS A 144 0.71 -7.01 -6.64
C LYS A 144 -0.75 -7.43 -6.54
N LYS A 145 -1.09 -8.23 -5.52
CA LYS A 145 -2.47 -8.65 -5.23
C LYS A 145 -3.37 -7.43 -4.93
N LEU A 146 -2.93 -6.55 -4.04
CA LEU A 146 -3.65 -5.32 -3.69
C LEU A 146 -3.80 -4.39 -4.91
N GLN A 147 -2.71 -4.16 -5.65
CA GLN A 147 -2.74 -3.34 -6.86
C GLN A 147 -3.69 -3.88 -7.93
N LYS A 148 -3.81 -5.21 -8.06
CA LYS A 148 -4.78 -5.81 -8.99
C LYS A 148 -6.22 -5.46 -8.61
N ILE A 149 -6.54 -5.52 -7.31
CA ILE A 149 -7.86 -5.17 -6.78
C ILE A 149 -8.12 -3.67 -6.95
N SER A 150 -7.20 -2.81 -6.49
CA SER A 150 -7.35 -1.35 -6.55
C SER A 150 -7.43 -0.83 -7.99
N ARG A 151 -6.70 -1.43 -8.93
CA ARG A 151 -6.80 -1.13 -10.38
C ARG A 151 -8.14 -1.57 -10.96
N ALA A 152 -8.71 -2.69 -10.52
CA ALA A 152 -10.03 -3.11 -10.95
C ALA A 152 -11.11 -2.13 -10.46
N GLU A 153 -11.06 -1.77 -9.18
CA GLU A 153 -11.95 -0.78 -8.58
C GLU A 153 -11.84 0.58 -9.29
N PHE A 154 -10.62 1.05 -9.54
CA PHE A 154 -10.39 2.30 -10.25
C PHE A 154 -11.00 2.31 -11.66
N ARG A 155 -10.88 1.21 -12.41
CA ARG A 155 -11.50 1.06 -13.73
C ARG A 155 -13.03 1.07 -13.67
N GLU A 156 -13.60 0.43 -12.64
CA GLU A 156 -15.05 0.45 -12.41
C GLU A 156 -15.54 1.87 -12.12
N LEU A 157 -14.82 2.62 -11.28
CA LEU A 157 -15.13 4.02 -10.97
C LEU A 157 -15.07 4.90 -12.23
N LEU A 158 -14.02 4.75 -13.05
CA LEU A 158 -13.90 5.47 -14.32
C LEU A 158 -15.09 5.19 -15.25
N ALA A 159 -15.53 3.94 -15.36
CA ALA A 159 -16.68 3.58 -16.18
C ALA A 159 -18.00 4.20 -15.67
N GLN A 160 -18.17 4.30 -14.36
CA GLN A 160 -19.35 4.93 -13.73
C GLN A 160 -19.39 6.45 -13.98
N TYR A 161 -18.24 7.12 -13.90
CA TYR A 161 -18.13 8.58 -14.02
C TYR A 161 -18.05 9.08 -15.47
N ARG A 162 -17.72 8.22 -16.45
CA ARG A 162 -17.84 8.55 -17.88
C ARG A 162 -19.28 8.80 -18.34
N LYS A 163 -20.27 8.38 -17.56
CA LYS A 163 -21.65 8.85 -17.68
C LYS A 163 -21.71 10.21 -16.98
N PRO A 164 -22.12 11.32 -17.62
CA PRO A 164 -21.94 12.66 -17.09
C PRO A 164 -22.64 12.84 -15.73
N VAL A 165 -21.86 12.82 -14.64
CA VAL A 165 -22.35 13.16 -13.30
C VAL A 165 -22.06 14.64 -13.06
N LYS A 166 -23.04 15.50 -13.37
CA LYS A 166 -22.94 16.97 -13.26
C LYS A 166 -22.38 17.51 -11.93
N TYR A 167 -22.38 16.70 -10.86
CA TYR A 167 -22.07 17.14 -9.50
C TYR A 167 -20.64 16.88 -9.05
N THR A 168 -19.90 16.00 -9.74
CA THR A 168 -18.52 15.69 -9.33
C THR A 168 -17.59 16.79 -9.75
N ASP A 169 -17.74 17.34 -10.96
CA ASP A 169 -16.95 18.50 -11.41
C ASP A 169 -17.15 19.74 -10.52
N LEU A 170 -18.37 19.95 -10.00
CA LEU A 170 -18.68 21.02 -9.04
C LEU A 170 -18.02 20.82 -7.66
N ALA A 171 -17.65 19.60 -7.29
CA ALA A 171 -16.91 19.34 -6.05
C ALA A 171 -15.42 19.66 -6.17
N PHE A 172 -14.91 19.76 -7.40
CA PHE A 172 -13.54 20.16 -7.74
C PHE A 172 -13.47 21.52 -8.43
N SER A 173 -14.57 22.30 -8.43
CA SER A 173 -14.64 23.60 -9.10
C SER A 173 -13.65 24.63 -8.55
N ASP A 174 -13.32 24.52 -7.28
CA ASP A 174 -12.48 25.47 -6.56
C ASP A 174 -10.97 25.17 -6.72
N GLU A 175 -10.60 24.13 -7.48
CA GLU A 175 -9.22 23.75 -7.74
C GLU A 175 -8.94 23.72 -9.25
N GLU A 176 -7.87 24.38 -9.70
CA GLU A 176 -7.37 24.21 -11.07
C GLU A 176 -7.06 22.73 -11.33
N ARG A 177 -7.26 22.27 -12.58
CA ARG A 177 -6.80 20.93 -12.96
C ARG A 177 -5.28 20.90 -12.77
N PRO A 178 -4.70 19.81 -12.22
CA PRO A 178 -3.25 19.65 -12.22
C PRO A 178 -2.75 19.85 -13.66
N ARG A 179 -1.85 20.80 -13.88
CA ARG A 179 -1.22 20.99 -15.19
C ARG A 179 -0.41 19.74 -15.48
N ASP A 180 -0.68 19.10 -16.61
CA ASP A 180 0.18 18.03 -17.12
C ASP A 180 1.59 18.60 -17.31
N PRO A 181 2.65 17.97 -16.77
CA PRO A 181 4.01 18.49 -16.89
C PRO A 181 4.60 18.36 -18.31
N ASP A 182 3.90 17.72 -19.26
CA ASP A 182 4.41 17.44 -20.60
C ASP A 182 3.51 18.02 -21.72
N SER A 183 3.26 19.32 -21.67
CA SER A 183 2.76 20.04 -22.85
C SER A 183 3.58 21.31 -23.07
N SER A 184 4.88 21.11 -23.33
CA SER A 184 5.67 22.10 -24.06
C SER A 184 5.48 21.85 -25.55
N THR A 185 4.37 22.33 -26.11
CA THR A 185 4.35 22.71 -27.51
C THR A 185 5.19 23.97 -27.66
N THR A 186 6.47 23.81 -27.97
CA THR A 186 7.23 24.85 -28.64
C THR A 186 6.79 24.85 -30.10
N ASP A 187 5.74 25.61 -30.40
CA ASP A 187 5.57 26.25 -31.70
C ASP A 187 5.77 27.74 -31.46
N SER A 188 6.89 28.26 -31.96
CA SER A 188 7.09 29.69 -32.25
C SER A 188 8.26 29.81 -33.22
N ASP A 189 7.90 30.10 -34.47
CA ASP A 189 8.59 30.80 -35.56
C ASP A 189 10.00 30.39 -36.01
#